data_AF-A0A933H398-F1
#
_entry.id   AF-A0A933H398-F1
#
_cell.length_a   1.000
_cell.length_b   1.000
_cell.length_c   1.000
_cell.angle_alpha   90.00
_cell.angle_beta   90.00
_cell.angle_gamma   90.00
#
_symmetry.space_group_name_H-M   'P 1'
#
loop_
_entity.id
_entity.type
_entity.pdbx_description
1 polymer ?
#
loop_
_entity_poly.entity_id
_entity_poly.type
_entity_poly.pdbx_seq_one_letter_code
_entity_poly.pdbx_strand_id
1 'polypeptide(L)'
;MRSTFIFPPPTDPRGPHPGLPYLAAVIRRAGAEVRMLDLEGFLSLLAPERLQAAASALREKTGRPGKEDPPDVARLFARADSIATGALEAVATHRHSERFYDSNEYNAARETIDALLSLRFLEIETVLPQAAGKGPR
;
A
#
# COMPACT_ATOMS: atom_id res chain seq x y z
N MET A 1 8.88 -18.98 3.31
CA MET A 1 8.38 -17.59 3.45
C MET A 1 8.19 -17.02 2.06
N ARG A 2 7.09 -16.29 1.82
CA ARG A 2 6.77 -15.67 0.53
C ARG A 2 6.66 -14.16 0.69
N SER A 3 7.35 -13.40 -0.13
CA SER A 3 7.37 -11.93 -0.10
C SER A 3 6.96 -11.37 -1.46
N THR A 4 6.19 -10.29 -1.45
CA THR A 4 5.80 -9.57 -2.67
C THR A 4 6.37 -8.17 -2.62
N PHE A 5 7.13 -7.80 -3.64
CA PHE A 5 7.70 -6.47 -3.81
C PHE A 5 6.91 -5.72 -4.87
N ILE A 6 6.60 -4.46 -4.61
CA ILE A 6 5.85 -3.61 -5.54
C ILE A 6 6.84 -2.62 -6.16
N PHE A 7 6.90 -2.61 -7.49
CA PHE A 7 7.77 -1.71 -8.24
C PHE A 7 7.06 -1.16 -9.49
N PRO A 8 7.09 0.16 -9.75
CA PRO A 8 7.49 1.27 -8.88
C PRO A 8 6.27 1.93 -8.20
N PRO A 9 6.34 2.24 -6.90
CA PRO A 9 5.55 3.35 -6.36
C PRO A 9 6.47 4.42 -5.74
N PRO A 10 5.94 5.60 -5.44
CA PRO A 10 6.10 6.81 -6.24
C PRO A 10 7.59 7.17 -6.42
N THR A 11 8.26 6.44 -7.30
CA THR A 11 9.68 6.65 -7.62
C THR A 11 9.77 7.22 -9.02
N ASP A 12 10.76 8.08 -9.22
CA ASP A 12 11.00 8.71 -10.52
C ASP A 12 11.18 7.65 -11.61
N PRO A 13 10.28 7.50 -12.59
CA PRO A 13 10.37 6.47 -13.62
C PRO A 13 11.57 6.65 -14.55
N ARG A 14 12.28 7.79 -14.48
CA ARG A 14 13.43 8.12 -15.33
C ARG A 14 14.74 7.49 -14.84
N GLY A 15 14.78 7.03 -13.58
CA GLY A 15 15.97 6.43 -12.98
C GLY A 15 15.96 4.89 -13.02
N PRO A 16 17.13 4.24 -13.17
CA PRO A 16 17.22 2.81 -12.88
C PRO A 16 17.08 2.57 -11.38
N HIS A 17 16.19 1.66 -10.98
CA HIS A 17 15.94 1.32 -9.58
C HIS A 17 16.31 -0.14 -9.26
N PRO A 18 17.60 -0.48 -9.24
CA PRO A 18 18.05 -1.87 -9.06
C PRO A 18 17.89 -2.39 -7.63
N GLY A 19 17.57 -1.52 -6.66
CA GLY A 19 17.50 -1.87 -5.24
C GLY A 19 16.56 -3.03 -4.94
N LEU A 20 15.32 -3.00 -5.46
CA LEU A 20 14.35 -4.09 -5.25
C LEU A 20 14.75 -5.39 -5.94
N PRO A 21 15.19 -5.39 -7.22
CA PRO A 21 15.77 -6.58 -7.84
C PRO A 21 16.94 -7.20 -7.06
N TYR A 22 17.86 -6.38 -6.53
CA TYR A 22 18.98 -6.89 -5.72
C TYR A 22 18.53 -7.47 -4.39
N LEU A 23 17.60 -6.81 -3.69
CA LEU A 23 17.01 -7.34 -2.48
C LEU A 23 16.29 -8.68 -2.76
N ALA A 24 15.56 -8.78 -3.87
CA ALA A 24 14.86 -10.00 -4.26
C ALA A 24 15.85 -11.15 -4.50
N ALA A 25 17.00 -10.88 -5.12
CA ALA A 25 18.05 -11.88 -5.31
C ALA A 25 18.61 -12.40 -3.98
N VAL A 26 18.88 -11.50 -3.01
CA VAL A 26 19.36 -11.88 -1.68
C VAL A 26 18.35 -12.75 -0.93
N ILE A 27 17.07 -12.37 -0.95
CA ILE A 27 16.01 -13.12 -0.26
C ILE A 27 15.76 -14.47 -0.92
N ARG A 28 15.79 -14.55 -2.25
CA ARG A 28 15.70 -15.83 -2.98
C ARG A 28 16.86 -16.76 -2.64
N ARG A 29 18.07 -16.23 -2.52
CA ARG A 29 19.25 -17.01 -2.10
C ARG A 29 19.09 -17.59 -0.69
N ALA A 30 18.33 -16.94 0.18
CA ALA A 30 17.98 -17.46 1.51
C ALA A 30 16.85 -18.51 1.49
N GLY A 31 16.40 -18.96 0.30
CA GLY A 31 15.38 -20.00 0.15
C GLY A 31 13.93 -19.50 0.24
N ALA A 32 13.72 -18.18 0.23
CA ALA A 32 12.37 -17.59 0.23
C ALA A 32 11.87 -17.31 -1.19
N GLU A 33 10.55 -17.37 -1.37
CA GLU A 33 9.91 -17.03 -2.64
C GLU A 33 9.68 -15.52 -2.70
N VAL A 34 10.10 -14.87 -3.79
CA VAL A 34 9.87 -13.44 -4.00
C VAL A 34 9.13 -13.21 -5.31
N ARG A 35 7.97 -12.56 -5.23
CA ARG A 35 7.20 -12.06 -6.38
C ARG A 35 7.46 -10.56 -6.55
N MET A 36 7.67 -10.12 -7.78
CA MET A 36 7.69 -8.70 -8.13
C MET A 36 6.34 -8.35 -8.75
N LEU A 37 5.70 -7.30 -8.28
CA LEU A 37 4.57 -6.65 -8.93
C LEU A 37 5.10 -5.47 -9.72
N ASP A 38 4.68 -5.40 -10.98
CA ASP A 38 4.90 -4.29 -11.87
C ASP A 38 3.83 -3.20 -11.67
N LEU A 39 3.79 -2.26 -12.61
CA LEU A 39 2.82 -1.18 -12.62
C LEU A 39 1.37 -1.68 -12.68
N GLU A 40 1.08 -2.72 -13.43
CA GLU A 40 -0.27 -3.29 -13.52
C GLU A 40 -0.67 -3.92 -12.18
N GLY A 41 0.24 -4.68 -11.57
CA GLY A 41 0.05 -5.20 -10.22
C GLY A 41 -0.19 -4.11 -9.19
N PHE A 42 0.54 -3.00 -9.27
CA PHE A 42 0.34 -1.82 -8.42
C PHE A 42 -1.04 -1.17 -8.64
N LEU A 43 -1.42 -0.92 -9.89
CA LEU A 43 -2.74 -0.35 -10.19
C LEU A 43 -3.88 -1.28 -9.74
N SER A 44 -3.71 -2.60 -9.89
CA SER A 44 -4.67 -3.58 -9.40
C SER A 44 -4.81 -3.54 -7.87
N LEU A 45 -3.76 -3.21 -7.12
CA LEU A 45 -3.86 -3.01 -5.66
C LEU A 45 -4.66 -1.76 -5.30
N LEU A 46 -4.59 -0.74 -6.17
CA LEU A 46 -5.29 0.54 -6.03
C LEU A 46 -6.63 0.59 -6.78
N ALA A 47 -7.17 -0.56 -7.21
CA ALA A 47 -8.46 -0.60 -7.89
C ALA A 47 -9.56 -0.03 -6.96
N PRO A 48 -10.42 0.88 -7.44
CA PRO A 48 -11.44 1.53 -6.62
C PRO A 48 -12.29 0.57 -5.79
N GLU A 49 -12.68 -0.56 -6.37
CA GLU A 49 -13.53 -1.56 -5.71
C GLU A 49 -12.81 -2.22 -4.53
N ARG A 50 -11.50 -2.45 -4.66
CA ARG A 50 -10.66 -3.04 -3.59
C ARG A 50 -10.38 -2.05 -2.48
N LEU A 51 -10.24 -0.77 -2.81
CA LEU A 51 -10.06 0.30 -1.83
C LEU A 51 -11.35 0.54 -1.05
N GLN A 52 -12.49 0.54 -1.73
CA GLN A 52 -13.80 0.64 -1.10
C GLN A 52 -14.06 -0.55 -0.17
N ALA A 53 -13.75 -1.76 -0.60
CA ALA A 53 -13.85 -2.95 0.24
C ALA A 53 -12.96 -2.86 1.49
N ALA A 54 -11.71 -2.38 1.35
CA ALA A 54 -10.81 -2.20 2.48
C ALA A 54 -11.29 -1.11 3.46
N ALA A 55 -11.83 -0.01 2.93
CA ALA A 55 -12.44 1.05 3.75
C ALA A 55 -13.65 0.52 4.54
N SER A 56 -14.52 -0.26 3.90
CA SER A 56 -15.65 -0.91 4.57
C SER A 56 -15.20 -1.90 5.64
N ALA A 57 -14.22 -2.76 5.34
CA ALA A 57 -13.68 -3.72 6.30
C ALA A 57 -13.06 -3.04 7.52
N LEU A 58 -12.31 -1.95 7.31
CA LEU A 58 -11.77 -1.13 8.40
C LEU A 58 -12.89 -0.56 9.27
N ARG A 59 -14.00 -0.11 8.67
CA ARG A 59 -15.14 0.43 9.40
C ARG A 59 -15.88 -0.62 10.21
N GLU A 60 -16.13 -1.78 9.63
CA GLU A 60 -16.81 -2.89 10.30
C GLU A 60 -16.00 -3.38 11.51
N LYS A 61 -14.69 -3.51 11.36
CA LYS A 61 -13.81 -4.01 12.43
C LYS A 61 -13.64 -3.01 13.56
N THR A 62 -13.34 -1.77 13.23
CA THR A 62 -13.00 -0.78 14.25
C THR A 62 -14.25 -0.13 14.83
N GLY A 63 -15.35 -0.03 14.07
CA GLY A 63 -16.60 0.65 14.42
C GLY A 63 -16.41 2.17 14.57
N ARG A 64 -15.59 2.56 15.55
CA ARG A 64 -14.91 3.85 15.70
C ARG A 64 -13.53 3.62 16.32
N PRO A 65 -12.46 4.24 15.79
CA PRO A 65 -11.14 4.14 16.40
C PRO A 65 -11.18 4.61 17.85
N GLY A 66 -10.73 3.74 18.76
CA GLY A 66 -10.62 3.97 20.19
C GLY A 66 -9.29 4.62 20.57
N LYS A 67 -9.11 4.93 21.86
CA LYS A 67 -7.86 5.52 22.39
C LYS A 67 -6.67 4.55 22.34
N GLU A 68 -6.93 3.25 22.25
CA GLU A 68 -5.90 2.20 22.20
C GLU A 68 -5.45 1.86 20.77
N ASP A 69 -6.17 2.36 19.76
CA ASP A 69 -5.79 2.14 18.37
C ASP A 69 -4.54 2.96 18.00
N PRO A 70 -3.66 2.43 17.14
CA PRO A 70 -2.56 3.20 16.59
C PRO A 70 -3.07 4.50 15.94
N PRO A 71 -2.36 5.64 16.10
CA PRO A 71 -2.76 6.91 15.50
C PRO A 71 -3.04 6.84 13.99
N ASP A 72 -2.32 5.97 13.29
CA ASP A 72 -2.51 5.73 11.85
C ASP A 72 -3.86 5.11 11.51
N VAL A 73 -4.39 4.23 12.37
CA VAL A 73 -5.72 3.63 12.18
C VAL A 73 -6.80 4.70 12.29
N ALA A 74 -6.71 5.58 13.29
CA ALA A 74 -7.65 6.68 13.45
C ALA A 74 -7.61 7.65 12.26
N ARG A 75 -6.40 7.99 11.79
CA ARG A 75 -6.19 8.85 10.62
C ARG A 75 -6.74 8.25 9.33
N LEU A 76 -6.48 6.96 9.09
CA LEU A 76 -6.98 6.23 7.93
C LEU A 76 -8.50 6.08 7.97
N PHE A 77 -9.07 5.75 9.13
CA PHE A 77 -10.52 5.63 9.31
C PHE A 77 -11.25 6.94 8.98
N ALA A 78 -10.74 8.07 9.48
CA ALA A 78 -11.33 9.39 9.24
C ALA A 78 -11.31 9.81 7.77
N ARG A 79 -10.38 9.26 6.99
CA ARG A 79 -10.15 9.62 5.59
C ARG A 79 -10.49 8.51 4.60
N ALA A 80 -11.02 7.36 5.04
CA ALA A 80 -11.10 6.15 4.23
C ALA A 80 -11.84 6.35 2.89
N ASP A 81 -12.98 7.05 2.91
CA ASP A 81 -13.78 7.31 1.70
C ASP A 81 -13.12 8.33 0.76
N SER A 82 -12.52 9.40 1.32
CA SER A 82 -11.85 10.43 0.54
C SER A 82 -10.52 9.97 -0.04
N ILE A 83 -9.82 9.08 0.66
CA ILE A 83 -8.59 8.44 0.18
C ILE A 83 -8.91 7.47 -0.96
N ALA A 84 -9.94 6.62 -0.81
CA ALA A 84 -10.32 5.63 -1.84
C ALA A 84 -10.67 6.30 -3.18
N THR A 85 -11.34 7.46 -3.13
CA THR A 85 -11.69 8.26 -4.31
C THR A 85 -10.48 9.00 -4.92
N GLY A 86 -9.46 9.32 -4.13
CA GLY A 86 -8.25 10.02 -4.60
C GLY A 86 -7.23 9.15 -5.35
N ALA A 87 -7.44 7.84 -5.47
CA ALA A 87 -6.44 6.91 -6.01
C ALA A 87 -6.07 7.18 -7.47
N LEU A 88 -7.07 7.38 -8.34
CA LEU A 88 -6.84 7.63 -9.77
C LEU A 88 -6.08 8.93 -9.99
N GLU A 89 -6.46 9.98 -9.26
CA GLU A 89 -5.83 11.29 -9.36
C GLU A 89 -4.38 11.27 -8.87
N ALA A 90 -4.11 10.62 -7.74
CA ALA A 90 -2.75 10.47 -7.22
C ALA A 90 -1.84 9.72 -8.20
N VAL A 91 -2.34 8.64 -8.81
CA VAL A 91 -1.62 7.91 -9.86
C VAL A 91 -1.40 8.79 -11.10
N ALA A 92 -2.39 9.58 -11.50
CA ALA A 92 -2.31 10.47 -12.65
C ALA A 92 -1.24 11.55 -12.45
N THR A 93 -1.15 12.16 -11.26
CA THR A 93 -0.11 13.16 -10.92
C THR A 93 1.30 12.61 -11.15
N HIS A 94 1.58 11.35 -10.77
CA HIS A 94 2.90 10.75 -10.99
C HIS A 94 3.25 10.48 -12.46
N ARG A 95 2.25 10.51 -13.35
CA ARG A 95 2.41 10.28 -14.79
C ARG A 95 2.31 11.56 -15.61
N HIS A 96 1.86 12.66 -15.00
CA HIS A 96 1.65 13.92 -15.68
C HIS A 96 2.95 14.71 -15.77
N SER A 97 3.31 15.14 -16.99
CA SER A 97 4.59 15.78 -17.28
C SER A 97 4.86 17.05 -16.48
N GLU A 98 3.84 17.85 -16.18
CA GLU A 98 4.00 19.09 -15.40
C GLU A 98 3.79 18.89 -13.90
N ARG A 99 2.65 18.30 -13.51
CA ARG A 99 2.28 18.07 -12.10
C ARG A 99 3.26 17.18 -11.34
N PHE A 100 4.00 16.31 -12.03
CA PHE A 100 5.08 15.54 -11.42
C PHE A 100 6.21 16.42 -10.88
N TYR A 101 6.49 17.58 -11.50
CA TYR A 101 7.53 18.51 -11.05
C TYR A 101 7.01 19.56 -10.06
N ASP A 102 5.70 19.73 -9.94
CA ASP A 102 5.13 20.52 -8.85
C ASP A 102 5.33 19.75 -7.53
N SER A 103 6.15 20.33 -6.64
CA SER A 103 6.53 19.66 -5.39
C SER A 103 5.34 19.47 -4.45
N ASN A 104 4.34 20.35 -4.48
CA ASN A 104 3.16 20.23 -3.62
C ASN A 104 2.24 19.12 -4.14
N GLU A 105 1.96 19.12 -5.44
CA GLU A 105 1.12 18.10 -6.06
C GLU A 105 1.75 16.73 -5.98
N TYR A 106 3.05 16.62 -6.25
CA TYR A 106 3.80 15.36 -6.13
C TYR A 106 3.74 14.80 -4.70
N ASN A 107 3.99 15.64 -3.69
CA ASN A 107 3.97 15.19 -2.30
C ASN A 107 2.56 14.80 -1.86
N ALA A 108 1.53 15.54 -2.26
CA ALA A 108 0.14 15.20 -1.96
C ALA A 108 -0.30 13.88 -2.62
N ALA A 109 0.13 13.63 -3.85
CA ALA A 109 -0.11 12.37 -4.56
C ALA A 109 0.61 11.20 -3.88
N ARG A 110 1.87 11.39 -3.50
CA ARG A 110 2.67 10.41 -2.76
C ARG A 110 2.03 10.06 -1.41
N GLU A 111 1.62 11.06 -0.63
CA GLU A 111 0.94 10.84 0.65
C GLU A 111 -0.38 10.08 0.48
N THR A 112 -1.13 10.38 -0.59
CA THR A 112 -2.35 9.65 -0.92
C THR A 112 -2.06 8.18 -1.24
N ILE A 113 -1.03 7.90 -2.05
CA ILE A 113 -0.60 6.53 -2.36
C ILE A 113 -0.13 5.78 -1.11
N ASP A 114 0.68 6.40 -0.26
CA ASP A 114 1.15 5.80 1.00
C ASP A 114 -0.05 5.43 1.91
N ALA A 115 -1.05 6.30 1.99
CA ALA A 115 -2.26 6.05 2.78
C ALA A 115 -3.13 4.93 2.18
N LEU A 116 -3.25 4.86 0.85
CA LEU A 116 -3.96 3.79 0.15
C LEU A 116 -3.30 2.43 0.38
N LEU A 117 -1.98 2.36 0.27
CA LEU A 117 -1.21 1.14 0.53
C LEU A 117 -1.34 0.71 2.00
N SER A 118 -1.34 1.67 2.92
CA SER A 118 -1.55 1.40 4.35
C SER A 118 -2.95 0.84 4.62
N LEU A 119 -3.98 1.39 3.98
CA LEU A 119 -5.35 0.86 4.06
C LEU A 119 -5.43 -0.58 3.55
N ARG A 120 -4.77 -0.89 2.43
CA ARG A 120 -4.70 -2.25 1.88
C ARG A 120 -3.91 -3.20 2.78
N PHE A 121 -2.84 -2.74 3.41
CA PHE A 121 -2.05 -3.54 4.32
C PHE A 121 -2.84 -3.94 5.57
N LEU A 122 -3.56 -2.99 6.18
CA LEU A 122 -4.43 -3.28 7.31
C LEU A 122 -5.51 -4.30 6.95
N GLU A 123 -6.14 -4.19 5.78
CA GLU A 123 -7.13 -5.18 5.32
C GLU A 123 -6.51 -6.59 5.22
N ILE A 124 -5.30 -6.72 4.65
CA ILE A 124 -4.61 -8.02 4.55
C ILE A 124 -4.29 -8.61 5.93
N GLU A 125 -3.82 -7.79 6.88
CA GLU A 125 -3.58 -8.25 8.26
C GLU A 125 -4.89 -8.63 8.98
N THR A 126 -6.02 -8.06 8.58
CA THR A 126 -7.33 -8.41 9.16
C THR A 126 -7.90 -9.71 8.60
N VAL A 127 -7.59 -10.05 7.36
CA VAL A 127 -8.10 -11.25 6.66
C VAL A 127 -7.25 -12.49 6.93
N LEU A 128 -5.97 -12.33 7.23
CA LEU A 128 -5.10 -13.43 7.66
C LEU A 128 -5.08 -13.50 9.19
N PRO A 129 -5.76 -14.46 9.84
CA PRO A 129 -5.58 -14.66 11.28
C PRO A 129 -4.09 -14.93 11.55
N GLN A 130 -3.58 -14.43 12.67
CA GLN A 130 -2.23 -14.72 13.13
C GLN A 130 -2.02 -16.23 13.24
N ALA A 131 -1.48 -16.84 12.17
CA ALA A 131 -0.98 -18.19 12.17
C ALA A 131 0.41 -18.20 12.83
N ALA A 132 0.48 -17.81 14.10
CA ALA A 132 1.69 -17.92 14.92
C ALA A 132 1.32 -17.81 16.40
N GLY A 133 1.14 -18.94 17.08
CA GLY A 133 0.91 -18.90 18.53
C GLY A 133 0.47 -20.18 19.25
N LYS A 134 0.71 -21.37 18.71
CA LYS A 134 0.75 -22.60 19.52
C LYS A 134 2.01 -23.39 19.18
N GLY A 135 3.11 -23.03 19.82
CA GLY A 135 4.24 -23.94 19.95
C GLY A 135 3.84 -25.11 20.87
N PRO A 136 4.26 -26.35 20.59
CA PRO A 136 3.99 -27.47 21.47
C PRO A 136 4.72 -27.23 22.81
N ARG A 137 4.02 -27.44 23.92
CA ARG A 137 4.61 -27.57 25.25
C ARG A 137 5.34 -28.90 25.37
#